data_AF-A0A2P5P668-F1
#
_entry.id   AF-A0A2P5P668-F1
#
_cell.length_a   1.000
_cell.length_b   1.000
_cell.length_c   1.000
_cell.angle_alpha   90.00
_cell.angle_beta   90.00
_cell.angle_gamma   90.00
#
_symmetry.space_group_name_H-M   'P 1'
#
loop_
_entity.id
_entity.type
_entity.pdbx_description
1 polymer ?
#
loop_
_entity_poly.entity_id
_entity_poly.type
_entity_poly.pdbx_seq_one_letter_code
_entity_poly.pdbx_strand_id
1 'polypeptide(L)'
;MGLFDRNKIQGDELLTYIDYVGDEWTLRAFQEKGAEVYTTAAAQFDPTAAAKNPAAYENIYIAANQLAQSAAELLRRKDALKSVPDKATSNYFAWHAAYSDYLAWANAQADYLGSKLAGIKAEEGASEGPSLKDLQSKSEESRAAAEAEEQKLLKKLKLTPADIDQLRDRASNSIAQDKWKARPVNFKPKDQSKRR
;
A
#
# COMPACT_ATOMS: atom_id res chain seq x y z
N MET A 1 36.99 2.15 -31.86
CA MET A 1 35.83 3.07 -31.86
C MET A 1 34.97 2.70 -30.68
N GLY A 2 34.97 3.53 -29.63
CA GLY A 2 34.29 3.21 -28.37
C GLY A 2 32.79 3.25 -28.55
N LEU A 3 32.12 2.13 -28.24
CA LEU A 3 30.69 2.14 -27.93
C LEU A 3 30.52 3.03 -26.71
N PHE A 4 30.04 4.26 -26.94
CA PHE A 4 29.51 5.10 -25.88
C PHE A 4 28.52 4.26 -25.07
N ASP A 5 28.78 4.16 -23.77
CA ASP A 5 27.98 3.45 -22.78
C ASP A 5 26.61 4.14 -22.67
N ARG A 6 25.74 3.96 -23.68
CA ARG A 6 24.41 4.58 -23.83
C ARG A 6 23.45 4.28 -22.67
N ASN A 7 23.86 3.42 -21.75
CA ASN A 7 23.09 3.02 -20.57
C ASN A 7 23.46 3.82 -19.31
N LYS A 8 24.49 4.65 -19.32
CA LYS A 8 24.94 5.37 -18.14
C LYS A 8 24.11 6.65 -17.94
N ILE A 9 23.40 6.73 -16.82
CA ILE A 9 22.67 7.93 -16.38
C ILE A 9 23.67 8.82 -15.64
N GLN A 10 23.88 10.07 -16.08
CA GLN A 10 24.87 11.00 -15.48
C GLN A 10 24.38 12.46 -15.52
N GLY A 11 24.98 13.33 -14.71
CA GLY A 11 24.70 14.77 -14.72
C GLY A 11 23.25 15.09 -14.32
N ASP A 12 22.63 16.06 -14.98
CA ASP A 12 21.25 16.50 -14.69
C ASP A 12 20.20 15.39 -14.92
N GLU A 13 20.49 14.45 -15.83
CA GLU A 13 19.67 13.25 -16.01
C GLU A 13 19.62 12.45 -14.71
N LEU A 14 20.76 12.24 -14.05
CA LEU A 14 20.86 11.49 -12.79
C LEU A 14 20.02 12.11 -11.67
N LEU A 15 20.01 13.44 -11.55
CA LEU A 15 19.19 14.12 -10.54
C LEU A 15 17.70 13.83 -10.73
N THR A 16 17.22 13.79 -11.97
CA THR A 16 15.82 13.47 -12.28
C THR A 16 15.47 12.03 -11.87
N TYR A 17 16.38 11.08 -12.05
CA TYR A 17 16.17 9.70 -11.59
C TYR A 17 16.24 9.58 -10.06
N ILE A 18 17.13 10.34 -9.41
CA ILE A 18 17.23 10.37 -7.94
C ILE A 18 15.96 10.94 -7.33
N ASP A 19 15.41 12.02 -7.89
CA ASP A 19 14.13 12.59 -7.43
C ASP A 19 12.98 11.60 -7.63
N TYR A 20 12.90 10.93 -8.79
CA TYR A 20 11.90 9.87 -9.01
C TYR A 20 12.00 8.74 -7.97
N VAL A 21 13.21 8.25 -7.67
CA VAL A 21 13.42 7.21 -6.65
C VAL A 21 13.05 7.73 -5.26
N GLY A 22 13.39 8.98 -4.94
CA GLY A 22 13.03 9.61 -3.67
C GLY A 22 11.53 9.76 -3.49
N ASP A 23 10.80 10.12 -4.55
CA ASP A 23 9.34 10.17 -4.56
C ASP A 23 8.75 8.77 -4.35
N GLU A 24 9.26 7.75 -5.04
CA GLU A 24 8.82 6.36 -4.85
C GLU A 24 9.04 5.86 -3.42
N TRP A 25 10.19 6.15 -2.82
CA TRP A 25 10.47 5.75 -1.44
C TRP A 25 9.61 6.51 -0.43
N THR A 26 9.25 7.75 -0.74
CA THR A 26 8.26 8.51 0.05
C THR A 26 6.89 7.82 0.00
N LEU A 27 6.46 7.33 -1.17
CA LEU A 27 5.22 6.55 -1.31
C LEU A 27 5.28 5.25 -0.50
N ARG A 28 6.40 4.54 -0.51
CA ARG A 28 6.58 3.31 0.28
C ARG A 28 6.55 3.57 1.78
N ALA A 29 7.24 4.60 2.26
CA ALA A 29 7.18 5.00 3.66
C ALA A 29 5.75 5.37 4.08
N PHE A 30 4.97 5.98 3.17
CA PHE A 30 3.54 6.24 3.40
C PHE A 30 2.72 4.95 3.51
N GLN A 31 2.97 3.97 2.63
CA GLN A 31 2.34 2.65 2.69
C GLN A 31 2.64 1.96 4.03
N GLU A 32 3.90 1.96 4.48
CA GLU A 32 4.34 1.34 5.74
C GLU A 32 3.64 1.98 6.94
N LYS A 33 3.60 3.31 7.00
CA LYS A 33 2.86 4.06 8.04
C LYS A 33 1.37 3.70 8.07
N GLY A 34 0.74 3.54 6.91
CA GLY A 34 -0.65 3.10 6.80
C GLY A 34 -0.86 1.65 7.26
N ALA A 35 0.07 0.76 6.89
CA ALA A 35 0.03 -0.66 7.24
C ALA A 35 0.30 -0.93 8.73
N GLU A 36 1.09 -0.08 9.41
CA GLU A 36 1.41 -0.22 10.83
C GLU A 36 0.16 -0.17 11.72
N VAL A 37 -0.79 0.72 11.41
CA VAL A 37 -2.06 0.85 12.13
C VAL A 37 -2.86 -0.45 12.06
N TYR A 38 -3.00 -1.02 10.86
CA TYR A 38 -3.68 -2.29 10.66
C TYR A 38 -2.93 -3.46 11.32
N THR A 39 -1.62 -3.51 11.17
CA THR A 39 -0.78 -4.59 11.72
C THR A 39 -0.86 -4.62 13.25
N THR A 40 -0.87 -3.45 13.90
CA THR A 40 -1.05 -3.33 15.35
C THR A 40 -2.44 -3.80 15.79
N ALA A 41 -3.50 -3.39 15.08
CA ALA A 41 -4.86 -3.84 15.36
C ALA A 41 -5.01 -5.35 15.14
N ALA A 42 -4.40 -5.91 14.09
CA ALA A 42 -4.40 -7.34 13.80
C ALA A 42 -3.65 -8.16 14.86
N ALA A 43 -2.54 -7.65 15.39
CA ALA A 43 -1.78 -8.29 16.46
C ALA A 43 -2.56 -8.34 17.79
N GLN A 44 -3.45 -7.39 18.02
CA GLN A 44 -4.30 -7.32 19.21
C GLN A 44 -5.66 -8.02 19.03
N PHE A 45 -5.99 -8.42 17.81
CA PHE A 45 -7.27 -9.04 17.50
C PHE A 45 -7.31 -10.49 17.98
N ASP A 46 -8.33 -10.85 18.75
CA ASP A 46 -8.60 -12.23 19.19
C ASP A 46 -9.79 -12.81 18.39
N PRO A 47 -9.53 -13.71 17.42
CA PRO A 47 -10.59 -14.36 16.65
C PRO A 47 -11.56 -15.19 17.50
N THR A 48 -11.11 -15.72 18.64
CA THR A 48 -11.92 -16.56 19.54
C THR A 48 -12.93 -15.72 20.31
N ALA A 49 -12.51 -14.55 20.80
CA ALA A 49 -13.40 -13.57 21.40
C ALA A 49 -14.39 -13.02 20.35
N ALA A 50 -13.91 -12.75 19.13
CA ALA A 50 -14.72 -12.20 18.05
C ALA A 50 -15.80 -13.16 17.53
N ALA A 51 -15.57 -14.48 17.61
CA ALA A 51 -16.59 -15.48 17.30
C ALA A 51 -17.79 -15.43 18.26
N LYS A 52 -17.61 -14.93 19.48
CA LYS A 52 -18.66 -14.83 20.52
C LYS A 52 -19.27 -13.43 20.63
N ASN A 53 -18.53 -12.41 20.22
CA ASN A 53 -18.94 -11.02 20.28
C ASN A 53 -18.53 -10.29 18.99
N PRO A 54 -19.45 -10.07 18.04
CA PRO A 54 -19.16 -9.35 16.80
C PRO A 54 -18.58 -7.94 17.02
N ALA A 55 -18.88 -7.28 18.15
CA ALA A 55 -18.29 -5.98 18.48
C ALA A 55 -16.76 -6.02 18.65
N ALA A 56 -16.17 -7.20 18.91
CA ALA A 56 -14.71 -7.35 18.94
C ALA A 56 -14.05 -7.18 17.56
N TYR A 57 -14.82 -7.18 16.46
CA TYR A 57 -14.32 -6.81 15.13
C TYR A 57 -14.16 -5.30 14.93
N GLU A 58 -14.72 -4.45 15.81
CA GLU A 58 -14.82 -3.00 15.56
C GLU A 58 -13.44 -2.36 15.35
N ASN A 59 -12.49 -2.60 16.25
CA ASN A 59 -11.15 -2.01 16.16
C ASN A 59 -10.40 -2.45 14.89
N ILE A 60 -10.40 -3.75 14.58
CA ILE A 60 -9.71 -4.26 13.38
C ILE A 60 -10.41 -3.81 12.10
N TYR A 61 -11.74 -3.68 12.10
CA TYR A 61 -12.51 -3.15 10.98
C TYR A 61 -12.21 -1.67 10.72
N ILE A 62 -12.14 -0.85 11.77
CA ILE A 62 -11.75 0.56 11.66
C ILE A 62 -10.34 0.66 11.06
N ALA A 63 -9.40 -0.13 11.58
CA ALA A 63 -8.02 -0.15 11.07
C ALA A 63 -7.95 -0.61 9.60
N ALA A 64 -8.72 -1.62 9.21
CA ALA A 64 -8.79 -2.08 7.82
C ALA A 64 -9.39 -1.04 6.86
N ASN A 65 -10.39 -0.27 7.31
CA ASN A 65 -10.90 0.85 6.52
C ASN A 65 -9.88 1.96 6.37
N GLN A 66 -9.11 2.26 7.42
CA GLN A 66 -8.02 3.24 7.33
C GLN A 66 -6.94 2.75 6.36
N LEU A 67 -6.62 1.46 6.37
CA LEU A 67 -5.72 0.82 5.42
C LEU A 67 -6.21 1.00 3.97
N ALA A 68 -7.47 0.69 3.70
CA ALA A 68 -8.08 0.86 2.38
C ALA A 68 -8.03 2.32 1.90
N GLN A 69 -8.35 3.28 2.78
CA GLN A 69 -8.23 4.71 2.48
C GLN A 69 -6.78 5.13 2.22
N SER A 70 -5.83 4.59 2.98
CA SER A 70 -4.40 4.85 2.78
C SER A 70 -3.92 4.28 1.45
N ALA A 71 -4.34 3.07 1.09
CA ALA A 71 -4.01 2.45 -0.20
C ALA A 71 -4.58 3.25 -1.38
N ALA A 72 -5.79 3.80 -1.24
CA ALA A 72 -6.40 4.64 -2.26
C ALA A 72 -5.65 5.97 -2.43
N GLU A 73 -5.25 6.60 -1.33
CA GLU A 73 -4.42 7.81 -1.37
C GLU A 73 -3.02 7.53 -1.94
N LEU A 74 -2.42 6.38 -1.61
CA LEU A 74 -1.13 5.94 -2.14
C LEU A 74 -1.18 5.86 -3.68
N LEU A 75 -2.18 5.19 -4.24
CA LEU A 75 -2.37 5.09 -5.68
C LEU A 75 -2.62 6.47 -6.31
N ARG A 76 -3.46 7.30 -5.70
CA ARG A 76 -3.70 8.68 -6.16
C ARG A 76 -2.41 9.51 -6.21
N ARG A 77 -1.51 9.35 -5.22
CA ARG A 77 -0.21 10.02 -5.19
C ARG A 77 0.74 9.47 -6.24
N LYS A 78 0.72 8.15 -6.49
CA LYS A 78 1.46 7.51 -7.58
C LYS A 78 1.05 8.04 -8.95
N ASP A 79 -0.25 8.23 -9.17
CA ASP A 79 -0.81 8.80 -10.41
C ASP A 79 -0.47 10.28 -10.58
N ALA A 80 -0.22 10.99 -9.48
CA ALA A 80 0.12 12.41 -9.47
C ALA A 80 1.63 12.70 -9.69
N LEU A 81 2.47 11.67 -9.85
CA LEU A 81 3.88 11.87 -10.17
C LEU A 81 4.02 12.61 -11.51
N LYS A 82 4.64 13.79 -11.48
CA LYS A 82 4.66 14.73 -12.61
C LYS A 82 5.57 14.31 -13.76
N SER A 83 6.60 13.53 -13.48
CA SER A 83 7.59 13.11 -14.46
C SER A 83 8.13 11.73 -14.09
N VAL A 84 8.09 10.82 -15.05
CA VAL A 84 8.68 9.49 -14.94
C VAL A 84 9.79 9.42 -15.98
N PRO A 85 11.07 9.32 -15.56
CA PRO A 85 12.17 9.19 -16.49
C PRO A 85 12.03 7.94 -17.37
N ASP A 86 12.38 8.02 -18.66
CA ASP A 86 12.15 6.96 -19.66
C ASP A 86 12.71 5.59 -19.24
N LYS A 87 13.90 5.53 -18.63
CA LYS A 87 14.50 4.25 -18.20
C LYS A 87 13.92 3.73 -16.88
N ALA A 88 13.06 4.51 -16.22
CA ALA A 88 12.33 4.16 -15.00
C ALA A 88 10.87 3.76 -15.27
N THR A 89 10.37 3.88 -16.50
CA THR A 89 8.98 3.55 -16.88
C THR A 89 8.56 2.13 -16.47
N SER A 90 9.42 1.13 -16.66
CA SER A 90 9.15 -0.25 -16.22
C SER A 90 8.95 -0.33 -14.70
N ASN A 91 9.83 0.33 -13.94
CA ASN A 91 9.71 0.41 -12.49
C ASN A 91 8.45 1.18 -12.06
N TYR A 92 8.10 2.27 -12.76
CA TYR A 92 6.90 3.03 -12.48
C TYR A 92 5.64 2.16 -12.60
N PHE A 93 5.49 1.44 -13.71
CA PHE A 93 4.33 0.58 -13.94
C PHE A 93 4.30 -0.62 -12.99
N ALA A 94 5.46 -1.19 -12.64
CA ALA A 94 5.51 -2.27 -11.67
C ALA A 94 5.03 -1.81 -10.28
N TRP A 95 5.51 -0.66 -9.79
CA TRP A 95 5.02 -0.09 -8.53
C TRP A 95 3.56 0.34 -8.59
N HIS A 96 3.10 0.90 -9.71
CA HIS A 96 1.69 1.22 -9.91
C HIS A 96 0.81 -0.04 -9.82
N ALA A 97 1.21 -1.14 -10.47
CA ALA A 97 0.50 -2.41 -10.37
C ALA A 97 0.50 -2.95 -8.93
N ALA A 98 1.64 -2.89 -8.23
CA ALA A 98 1.74 -3.28 -6.83
C ALA A 98 0.78 -2.49 -5.92
N TYR A 99 0.68 -1.17 -6.10
CA TYR A 99 -0.24 -0.34 -5.32
C TYR A 99 -1.71 -0.58 -5.69
N SER A 100 -2.00 -0.88 -6.96
CA SER A 100 -3.34 -1.25 -7.39
C SER A 100 -3.80 -2.58 -6.77
N ASP A 101 -2.94 -3.61 -6.78
CA ASP A 101 -3.26 -4.90 -6.16
C ASP A 101 -3.34 -4.80 -4.63
N TYR A 102 -2.48 -3.98 -4.02
CA TYR A 102 -2.55 -3.66 -2.59
C TYR A 102 -3.87 -2.99 -2.20
N LEU A 103 -4.36 -2.03 -3.00
CA LEU A 103 -5.66 -1.42 -2.79
C LEU A 103 -6.80 -2.43 -2.94
N ALA A 104 -6.75 -3.31 -3.94
CA ALA A 104 -7.76 -4.35 -4.11
C ALA A 104 -7.85 -5.27 -2.89
N TRP A 105 -6.70 -5.71 -2.36
CA TRP A 105 -6.63 -6.48 -1.13
C TRP A 105 -7.15 -5.69 0.08
N ALA A 106 -6.71 -4.44 0.27
CA ALA A 106 -7.11 -3.63 1.42
C ALA A 106 -8.63 -3.36 1.46
N ASN A 107 -9.25 -3.10 0.29
CA ASN A 107 -10.70 -2.98 0.17
C ASN A 107 -11.40 -4.29 0.55
N ALA A 108 -10.98 -5.42 -0.02
CA ALA A 108 -11.57 -6.72 0.29
C ALA A 108 -11.43 -7.10 1.77
N GLN A 109 -10.32 -6.73 2.41
CA GLN A 109 -10.10 -6.91 3.84
C GLN A 109 -11.08 -6.09 4.68
N ALA A 110 -11.29 -4.82 4.32
CA ALA A 110 -12.24 -3.95 5.00
C ALA A 110 -13.69 -4.46 4.85
N ASP A 111 -14.07 -4.89 3.65
CA ASP A 111 -15.40 -5.46 3.37
C ASP A 111 -15.64 -6.76 4.12
N TYR A 112 -14.64 -7.64 4.16
CA TYR A 112 -14.69 -8.89 4.93
C TYR A 112 -14.93 -8.60 6.42
N LEU A 113 -14.14 -7.71 7.03
CA LEU A 113 -14.28 -7.37 8.44
C LEU A 113 -15.57 -6.63 8.74
N GLY A 114 -16.05 -5.79 7.82
CA GLY A 114 -17.34 -5.11 7.93
C GLY A 114 -18.51 -6.09 7.94
N SER A 115 -18.44 -7.10 7.08
CA SER A 115 -19.43 -8.18 7.03
C SER A 115 -19.45 -9.00 8.33
N LYS A 116 -18.26 -9.29 8.89
CA LYS A 116 -18.14 -9.96 10.20
C LYS A 116 -18.68 -9.12 11.35
N LEU A 117 -18.36 -7.83 11.38
CA LEU A 117 -18.88 -6.87 12.37
C LEU A 117 -20.41 -6.75 12.31
N ALA A 118 -20.98 -6.80 11.10
CA ALA A 118 -22.43 -6.78 10.89
C ALA A 118 -23.14 -8.12 11.20
N GLY A 119 -22.39 -9.18 11.55
CA GLY A 119 -22.93 -10.50 11.86
C GLY A 119 -23.44 -11.26 10.63
N ILE A 120 -23.03 -10.88 9.42
CA ILE A 120 -23.42 -11.55 8.17
C ILE A 120 -22.74 -12.94 8.14
N LYS A 121 -23.54 -14.00 7.99
CA LYS A 121 -23.01 -15.37 7.89
C LYS A 121 -22.44 -15.62 6.50
N ALA A 122 -21.41 -16.46 6.44
CA ALA A 122 -20.66 -16.75 5.20
C ALA A 122 -21.54 -17.31 4.05
N GLU A 123 -22.69 -17.90 4.37
CA GLU A 123 -23.63 -18.51 3.42
C GLU A 123 -24.44 -17.48 2.61
N GLU A 124 -24.54 -16.23 3.06
CA GLU A 124 -25.35 -15.18 2.40
C GLU A 124 -24.52 -14.30 1.43
N GLY A 125 -23.21 -14.52 1.32
CA GLY A 125 -22.30 -13.60 0.64
C GLY A 125 -21.16 -14.25 -0.15
N ALA A 126 -21.31 -15.52 -0.56
CA ALA A 126 -20.31 -16.18 -1.40
C ALA A 126 -20.21 -15.47 -2.77
N SER A 127 -19.25 -14.56 -2.87
CA SER A 127 -18.86 -13.88 -4.10
C SER A 127 -18.10 -14.84 -5.02
N GLU A 128 -18.43 -14.84 -6.32
CA GLU A 128 -17.70 -15.57 -7.38
C GLU A 128 -16.29 -15.00 -7.65
N GLY A 129 -15.84 -14.00 -6.88
CA GLY A 129 -14.55 -13.34 -7.03
C GLY A 129 -13.36 -14.05 -6.38
N PRO A 130 -12.13 -13.53 -6.60
CA PRO A 130 -10.92 -14.03 -5.95
C PRO A 130 -11.07 -13.96 -4.42
N SER A 131 -10.54 -14.98 -3.73
CA SER A 131 -10.58 -14.98 -2.27
C SER A 131 -9.68 -13.88 -1.69
N LEU A 132 -9.93 -13.50 -0.44
CA LEU A 132 -9.09 -12.55 0.29
C LEU A 132 -7.61 -12.98 0.31
N LYS A 133 -7.35 -14.30 0.39
CA LYS A 133 -6.02 -14.87 0.35
C LYS A 133 -5.38 -14.73 -1.04
N ASP A 134 -6.15 -14.96 -2.10
CA ASP A 134 -5.65 -14.79 -3.48
C ASP A 134 -5.26 -13.34 -3.75
N LEU A 135 -6.06 -12.39 -3.28
CA LEU A 135 -5.76 -10.96 -3.38
C LEU A 135 -4.50 -10.58 -2.58
N GLN A 136 -4.33 -11.13 -1.38
CA GLN A 136 -3.13 -10.92 -0.59
C GLN A 136 -1.88 -11.45 -1.31
N SER A 137 -1.91 -12.71 -1.76
CA SER A 137 -0.79 -13.32 -2.48
C SER A 137 -0.45 -12.54 -3.75
N LYS A 138 -1.45 -12.11 -4.51
CA LYS A 138 -1.24 -11.27 -5.70
C LYS A 138 -0.57 -9.94 -5.34
N SER A 139 -1.02 -9.28 -4.26
CA SER A 139 -0.38 -8.03 -3.81
C SER A 139 1.08 -8.22 -3.43
N GLU A 140 1.43 -9.35 -2.80
CA GLU A 140 2.80 -9.69 -2.41
C GLU A 140 3.67 -10.00 -3.65
N GLU A 141 3.13 -10.74 -4.62
CA GLU A 141 3.80 -11.04 -5.90
C GLU A 141 4.09 -9.78 -6.70
N SER A 142 3.09 -8.89 -6.86
CA SER A 142 3.25 -7.62 -7.58
C SER A 142 4.26 -6.72 -6.87
N ARG A 143 4.29 -6.69 -5.54
CA ARG A 143 5.32 -6.00 -4.77
C ARG A 143 6.71 -6.55 -5.04
N ALA A 144 6.89 -7.87 -5.00
CA ALA A 144 8.18 -8.50 -5.26
C ALA A 144 8.69 -8.19 -6.69
N ALA A 145 7.78 -8.17 -7.68
CA ALA A 145 8.11 -7.76 -9.04
C ALA A 145 8.54 -6.28 -9.13
N ALA A 146 7.86 -5.38 -8.41
CA ALA A 146 8.22 -3.96 -8.36
C ALA A 146 9.58 -3.72 -7.69
N GLU A 147 9.86 -4.41 -6.58
CA GLU A 147 11.16 -4.39 -5.91
C GLU A 147 12.28 -4.90 -6.85
N ALA A 148 12.02 -5.94 -7.65
CA ALA A 148 12.97 -6.44 -8.63
C ALA A 148 13.28 -5.40 -9.73
N GLU A 149 12.28 -4.68 -10.24
CA GLU A 149 12.48 -3.58 -11.19
C GLU A 149 13.23 -2.39 -10.58
N GLU A 150 12.95 -2.08 -9.31
CA GLU A 150 13.67 -1.04 -8.57
C GLU A 150 15.16 -1.39 -8.45
N GLN A 151 15.48 -2.62 -8.08
CA GLN A 151 16.88 -3.08 -8.00
C GLN A 151 17.60 -2.98 -9.35
N LYS A 152 16.91 -3.25 -10.47
CA LYS A 152 17.46 -3.04 -11.82
C LYS A 152 17.74 -1.57 -12.09
N LEU A 153 16.84 -0.67 -11.65
CA LEU A 153 17.01 0.77 -11.81
C LEU A 153 18.19 1.29 -10.97
N LEU A 154 18.23 0.97 -9.67
CA LEU A 154 19.30 1.41 -8.75
C LEU A 154 20.70 1.00 -9.24
N LYS A 155 20.84 -0.20 -9.80
CA LYS A 155 22.10 -0.67 -10.40
C LYS A 155 22.59 0.23 -11.55
N LYS A 156 21.69 0.85 -12.30
CA LYS A 156 22.04 1.78 -13.40
C LYS A 156 22.47 3.16 -12.88
N LEU A 157 21.93 3.59 -11.73
CA LEU A 157 22.21 4.89 -11.13
C LEU A 157 23.58 4.95 -10.44
N LYS A 158 24.14 3.80 -10.05
CA LYS A 158 25.45 3.70 -9.38
C LYS A 158 25.55 4.59 -8.13
N LEU A 159 24.46 4.67 -7.37
CA LEU A 159 24.40 5.42 -6.12
C LEU A 159 25.34 4.80 -5.08
N THR A 160 25.98 5.65 -4.28
CA THR A 160 26.76 5.22 -3.13
C THR A 160 25.84 4.82 -1.97
N PRO A 161 26.34 4.06 -0.98
CA PRO A 161 25.56 3.79 0.24
C PRO A 161 25.09 5.07 0.94
N ALA A 162 25.91 6.13 0.96
CA ALA A 162 25.54 7.41 1.56
C ALA A 162 24.38 8.09 0.81
N ASP A 163 24.36 8.02 -0.52
CA ASP A 163 23.24 8.55 -1.33
C ASP A 163 21.93 7.79 -1.02
N ILE A 164 22.02 6.47 -0.87
CA ILE A 164 20.89 5.61 -0.51
C ILE A 164 20.36 5.96 0.88
N ASP A 165 21.24 6.13 1.87
CA ASP A 165 20.83 6.48 3.23
C ASP A 165 20.18 7.86 3.26
N GLN A 166 20.75 8.84 2.56
CA GLN A 166 20.16 10.18 2.45
C GLN A 166 18.76 10.16 1.80
N LEU A 167 18.55 9.33 0.78
CA LEU A 167 17.23 9.17 0.16
C LEU A 167 16.22 8.54 1.11
N ARG A 168 16.62 7.53 1.88
CA ARG A 168 15.76 6.90 2.91
C ARG A 168 15.40 7.89 4.02
N ASP A 169 16.36 8.67 4.49
CA ASP A 169 16.14 9.70 5.51
C ASP A 169 15.19 10.78 5.00
N ARG A 170 15.37 11.25 3.75
CA ARG A 170 14.47 12.21 3.12
C ARG A 170 13.04 11.68 3.03
N ALA A 171 12.86 10.44 2.57
CA ALA A 171 11.55 9.79 2.48
C ALA A 171 10.88 9.65 3.87
N SER A 172 11.63 9.17 4.85
CA SER A 172 11.15 8.99 6.23
C SER A 172 10.74 10.31 6.87
N ASN A 173 11.58 11.35 6.73
CA ASN A 173 11.29 12.70 7.25
C ASN A 173 10.07 13.33 6.56
N SER A 174 9.93 13.14 5.25
CA SER A 174 8.77 13.60 4.48
C SER A 174 7.47 13.01 5.02
N ILE A 175 7.45 11.69 5.27
CA ILE A 175 6.26 10.99 5.78
C ILE A 175 6.00 11.23 7.27
N ALA A 176 7.04 11.50 8.06
CA ALA A 176 6.89 11.96 9.43
C ALA A 176 6.14 13.31 9.52
N GLN A 177 6.36 14.20 8.55
CA GLN A 177 5.71 15.51 8.45
C GLN A 177 4.38 15.48 7.69
N ASP A 178 4.05 14.37 7.05
CA ASP A 178 2.82 14.20 6.29
C ASP A 178 1.58 14.29 7.19
N LYS A 179 0.67 15.20 6.82
CA LYS A 179 -0.54 15.54 7.59
C LYS A 179 -1.79 14.79 7.13
N TRP A 180 -1.67 13.86 6.18
CA TRP A 180 -2.80 13.07 5.73
C TRP A 180 -3.38 12.27 6.89
N LYS A 181 -4.72 12.22 6.93
CA LYS A 181 -5.48 11.46 7.92
C LYS A 181 -6.62 10.76 7.21
N ALA A 182 -6.84 9.50 7.56
CA ALA A 182 -8.01 8.76 7.13
C ALA A 182 -9.29 9.45 7.65
N ARG A 183 -10.37 9.35 6.87
CA ARG A 183 -11.68 9.83 7.29
C ARG A 183 -12.24 8.89 8.36
N PRO A 184 -12.93 9.44 9.38
CA PRO A 184 -13.56 8.62 10.41
C PRO A 184 -14.57 7.64 9.81
N VAL A 185 -14.58 6.42 10.33
CA VAL A 185 -15.53 5.39 9.94
C VAL A 185 -16.59 5.34 11.04
N ASN A 186 -17.80 5.78 10.74
CA ASN A 186 -18.92 5.69 11.67
C ASN A 186 -19.67 4.39 11.41
N PHE A 187 -19.43 3.36 12.21
CA PHE A 187 -20.27 2.17 12.20
C PHE A 187 -21.51 2.43 13.07
N LYS A 188 -22.70 2.43 12.46
CA LYS A 188 -23.96 2.35 13.19
C LYS A 188 -24.49 0.92 13.03
N PRO A 189 -24.57 0.13 14.11
CA PRO A 189 -25.26 -1.16 14.04
C PRO A 189 -26.66 -0.93 13.51
N LYS A 190 -27.09 -1.70 12.50
CA LYS A 190 -28.51 -1.73 12.13
C LYS A 190 -29.26 -2.29 13.34
N ASP A 191 -30.01 -1.41 13.98
CA ASP A 191 -30.88 -1.71 15.11
C ASP A 191 -31.81 -2.87 14.70
N GLN A 192 -31.54 -4.08 15.20
CA GLN A 192 -32.37 -5.27 14.93
C GLN A 192 -33.69 -5.24 15.75
N SER A 193 -33.96 -4.17 16.51
CA SER A 193 -35.15 -4.02 17.35
C SER A 193 -36.48 -3.81 16.62
N LYS A 194 -36.53 -3.97 15.28
CA LYS A 194 -37.78 -3.93 14.50
C LYS A 194 -37.93 -5.11 13.55
N ARG A 195 -37.81 -6.33 14.05
CA ARG A 195 -38.54 -7.47 13.47
C ARG A 195 -39.32 -8.16 14.60
N ARG A 196 -40.59 -7.74 14.68
CA ARG A 196 -41.78 -8.23 15.39
C ARG A 196 -41.61 -9.44 16.31
#